data_AF-H2Y8X5-F1
#
_entry.id   AF-H2Y8X5-F1
#
_cell.length_a   1.000
_cell.length_b   1.000
_cell.length_c   1.000
_cell.angle_alpha   90.00
_cell.angle_beta   90.00
_cell.angle_gamma   90.00
#
_symmetry.space_group_name_H-M   'P 1'
#
loop_
_entity.id
_entity.type
_entity.pdbx_description
1 polymer ?
#
loop_
_entity_poly.entity_id
_entity_poly.type
_entity_poly.pdbx_seq_one_letter_code
_entity_poly.pdbx_strand_id
1 'polypeptide(L)'
;MKELIGIIIFCALSTYAQPTINCTMAPYFRLDNDTLSKLKATGNDTLAISLTCPNSTDTIKPECKTTADNPRFMFNLTKCPANYTTNGTHLTVSYYIWNMPHLNKGLVVQRYKALWICLVCVFPKKQMIEFGKIIPQIQKIKVFQAMANGQFLLDLGFYASSNYTTKLLAGANINVPNNVYAKILLVGVPRSVTSFIVQTIQCWATDVNDPNAPRRYDLISHSCPADMYTWSTRNYNSTYATFHFSSFTWTNVSLSIQAIYVHCMVCICDLNLNATCNSLTCAPRIRRDVSTKASQTISAGPLYITPHHTPNLCDQSGCSDICTMIGGMPVCSCTGGMMLADNLKTCVAPADDVFSSKSMFYILGISVVLVVGAYFWKTK
;
A
#
# COMPACT_ATOMS: atom_id res chain seq x y z
N MET A 1 65.84 -73.95 -9.22
CA MET A 1 66.38 -72.72 -9.84
C MET A 1 66.07 -72.71 -11.32
N LYS A 2 65.04 -71.96 -11.74
CA LYS A 2 64.95 -71.39 -13.10
C LYS A 2 64.20 -70.07 -12.95
N GLU A 3 64.91 -69.01 -13.28
CA GLU A 3 64.54 -67.61 -13.17
C GLU A 3 63.27 -67.31 -13.97
N LEU A 4 62.28 -66.67 -13.34
CA LEU A 4 61.35 -65.84 -14.06
C LEU A 4 61.91 -64.41 -14.01
N ILE A 5 62.56 -64.03 -15.09
CA ILE A 5 62.94 -62.65 -15.39
C ILE A 5 61.63 -61.85 -15.51
N GLY A 6 61.21 -61.24 -14.41
CA GLY A 6 60.11 -60.29 -14.38
C GLY A 6 60.56 -59.00 -15.04
N ILE A 7 60.32 -58.87 -16.34
CA ILE A 7 60.41 -57.58 -17.00
C ILE A 7 59.26 -56.73 -16.44
N ILE A 8 59.59 -55.83 -15.51
CA ILE A 8 58.70 -54.75 -15.08
C ILE A 8 58.60 -53.79 -16.27
N ILE A 9 57.68 -54.07 -17.18
CA ILE A 9 57.33 -53.12 -18.25
C ILE A 9 56.48 -52.05 -17.57
N PHE A 10 57.10 -50.89 -17.30
CA PHE A 10 56.37 -49.66 -16.99
C PHE A 10 55.29 -49.46 -18.06
N CYS A 11 54.05 -49.25 -17.63
CA CYS A 11 52.93 -48.94 -18.50
C CYS A 11 53.20 -47.55 -19.12
N ALA A 12 54.00 -47.53 -20.19
CA ALA A 12 54.35 -46.33 -20.92
C ALA A 12 53.14 -45.92 -21.74
N LEU A 13 52.79 -44.63 -21.68
CA LEU A 13 51.82 -44.00 -22.56
C LEU A 13 52.37 -44.00 -23.99
N SER A 14 52.26 -45.13 -24.70
CA SER A 14 52.56 -45.18 -26.13
C SER A 14 51.41 -44.58 -26.91
N THR A 15 51.70 -43.57 -27.72
CA THR A 15 50.81 -42.94 -28.70
C THR A 15 50.51 -43.90 -29.86
N TYR A 16 49.60 -44.85 -29.66
CA TYR A 16 49.04 -45.69 -30.72
C TYR A 16 47.55 -45.84 -30.48
N ALA A 17 46.75 -45.89 -31.55
CA ALA A 17 45.29 -45.92 -31.54
C ALA A 17 44.76 -46.87 -30.44
N GLN A 18 44.32 -46.28 -29.34
CA GLN A 18 43.89 -47.02 -28.16
C GLN A 18 42.49 -47.58 -28.42
N PRO A 19 42.15 -48.75 -27.86
CA PRO A 19 40.77 -49.24 -27.86
C PRO A 19 39.83 -48.14 -27.37
N THR A 20 38.60 -48.11 -27.85
CA THR A 20 37.60 -47.15 -27.38
C THR A 20 37.25 -47.48 -25.93
N ILE A 21 37.92 -46.79 -25.00
CA ILE A 21 37.69 -46.91 -23.56
C ILE A 21 36.77 -45.77 -23.14
N ASN A 22 35.60 -46.11 -22.59
CA ASN A 22 34.73 -45.14 -21.96
C ASN A 22 34.94 -45.17 -20.44
N CYS A 23 35.76 -44.23 -19.94
CA CYS A 23 36.07 -44.11 -18.52
C CYS A 23 34.92 -43.41 -17.78
N THR A 24 33.99 -44.19 -17.24
CA THR A 24 32.87 -43.72 -16.38
C THR A 24 32.82 -44.49 -15.06
N MET A 25 31.81 -44.27 -14.22
CA MET A 25 31.57 -45.12 -13.01
C MET A 25 31.26 -46.58 -13.36
N ALA A 26 30.77 -46.83 -14.58
CA ALA A 26 30.60 -48.15 -15.17
C ALA A 26 31.51 -48.24 -16.40
N PRO A 27 32.84 -48.43 -16.23
CA PRO A 27 33.76 -48.49 -17.35
C PRO A 27 33.34 -49.55 -18.37
N TYR A 28 33.45 -49.15 -19.64
CA TYR A 28 33.22 -50.03 -20.77
C TYR A 28 34.43 -49.94 -21.70
N PHE A 29 35.03 -51.08 -22.00
CA PHE A 29 36.07 -51.19 -23.02
C PHE A 29 35.89 -52.48 -23.81
N ARG A 30 36.07 -52.34 -25.12
CA ARG A 30 36.09 -53.43 -26.08
C ARG A 30 37.49 -53.51 -26.67
N LEU A 31 38.14 -54.67 -26.56
CA LEU A 31 39.44 -54.87 -27.19
C LEU A 31 39.22 -54.95 -28.71
N ASP A 32 40.01 -54.17 -29.45
CA ASP A 32 40.05 -54.23 -30.89
C ASP A 32 40.90 -55.41 -31.37
N ASN A 33 40.86 -55.68 -32.67
CA ASN A 33 41.59 -56.82 -33.24
C ASN A 33 43.12 -56.66 -33.07
N ASP A 34 43.65 -55.43 -33.06
CA ASP A 34 45.08 -55.18 -32.83
C ASP A 34 45.50 -55.56 -31.40
N THR A 35 44.75 -55.13 -30.38
CA THR A 35 45.04 -55.52 -28.98
C THR A 35 44.84 -57.01 -28.74
N LEU A 36 43.84 -57.65 -29.34
CA LEU A 36 43.68 -59.10 -29.28
C LEU A 36 44.88 -59.84 -29.92
N SER A 37 45.37 -59.34 -31.06
CA SER A 37 46.53 -59.92 -31.73
C SER A 37 47.80 -59.84 -30.86
N LYS A 38 47.99 -58.72 -30.15
CA LYS A 38 49.11 -58.51 -29.21
C LYS A 38 49.01 -59.42 -27.99
N LEU A 39 47.79 -59.66 -27.50
CA LEU A 39 47.51 -60.64 -26.45
C LEU A 39 47.63 -62.09 -26.94
N LYS A 40 47.74 -62.32 -28.25
CA LYS A 40 47.64 -63.63 -28.90
C LYS A 40 46.40 -64.41 -28.44
N ALA A 41 45.29 -63.69 -28.26
CA ALA A 41 44.04 -64.26 -27.81
C ALA A 41 43.22 -64.73 -29.00
N THR A 42 42.67 -65.95 -28.94
CA THR A 42 41.92 -66.57 -30.04
C THR A 42 40.67 -67.28 -29.53
N GLY A 43 39.57 -67.19 -30.30
CA GLY A 43 38.38 -68.02 -30.10
C GLY A 43 37.84 -68.03 -28.66
N ASN A 44 37.97 -69.20 -28.03
CA ASN A 44 37.51 -69.54 -26.68
C ASN A 44 38.47 -69.14 -25.55
N ASP A 45 39.57 -68.45 -25.84
CA ASP A 45 40.47 -67.97 -24.80
C ASP A 45 39.73 -67.03 -23.84
N THR A 46 39.97 -67.21 -22.54
CA THR A 46 39.34 -66.38 -21.51
C THR A 46 40.24 -65.18 -21.24
N LEU A 47 39.69 -63.99 -21.42
CA LEU A 47 40.32 -62.74 -21.05
C LEU A 47 39.87 -62.37 -19.64
N ALA A 48 40.81 -62.09 -18.74
CA ALA A 48 40.49 -61.84 -17.34
C ALA A 48 41.20 -60.61 -16.77
N ILE A 49 40.47 -59.82 -15.98
CA ILE A 49 41.03 -58.67 -15.26
C ILE A 49 41.58 -59.14 -13.92
N SER A 50 42.89 -58.96 -13.71
CA SER A 50 43.56 -59.29 -12.45
C SER A 50 44.88 -58.54 -12.30
N LEU A 51 45.23 -58.18 -11.06
CA LEU A 51 46.51 -57.52 -10.75
C LEU A 51 47.73 -58.41 -10.99
N THR A 52 47.56 -59.73 -10.84
CA THR A 52 48.60 -60.75 -11.07
C THR A 52 48.07 -61.83 -12.00
N CYS A 53 48.97 -62.58 -12.64
CA CYS A 53 48.59 -63.70 -13.49
C CYS A 53 47.77 -64.71 -12.68
N PRO A 54 46.48 -64.93 -12.99
CA PRO A 54 45.67 -65.85 -12.20
C PRO A 54 45.98 -67.30 -12.53
N ASN A 55 45.86 -68.17 -11.52
CA ASN A 55 46.14 -69.60 -11.66
C ASN A 55 44.97 -70.38 -12.28
N SER A 56 43.73 -69.88 -12.16
CA SER A 56 42.52 -70.48 -12.73
C SER A 56 41.48 -69.40 -13.08
N THR A 57 40.62 -69.71 -14.05
CA THR A 57 39.45 -68.90 -14.43
C THR A 57 38.32 -68.93 -13.39
N ASP A 58 38.31 -69.93 -12.51
CA ASP A 58 37.23 -70.15 -11.54
C ASP A 58 37.30 -69.16 -10.37
N THR A 59 38.51 -68.69 -10.04
CA THR A 59 38.74 -67.72 -8.97
C THR A 59 38.39 -66.29 -9.39
N ILE A 60 38.01 -66.07 -10.65
CA ILE A 60 37.73 -64.75 -11.22
C ILE A 60 36.24 -64.55 -11.29
N LYS A 61 35.79 -63.42 -10.73
CA LYS A 61 34.39 -63.00 -10.77
C LYS A 61 33.89 -62.94 -12.22
N PRO A 62 32.64 -63.35 -12.49
CA PRO A 62 32.10 -63.42 -13.85
C PRO A 62 32.11 -62.07 -14.58
N GLU A 63 31.97 -60.95 -13.87
CA GLU A 63 32.00 -59.61 -14.48
C GLU A 63 33.41 -59.17 -14.92
N CYS A 64 34.44 -59.86 -14.43
CA CYS A 64 35.85 -59.57 -14.69
C CYS A 64 36.46 -60.52 -15.71
N LYS A 65 35.64 -61.36 -16.37
CA LYS A 65 36.07 -62.27 -17.43
C LYS A 65 35.18 -62.19 -18.66
N THR A 66 35.78 -62.36 -19.83
CA THR A 66 35.07 -62.50 -21.11
C THR A 66 35.86 -63.43 -22.04
N THR A 67 35.37 -63.73 -23.23
CA THR A 67 36.09 -64.53 -24.23
C THR A 67 36.73 -63.64 -25.31
N ALA A 68 37.75 -64.16 -25.99
CA ALA A 68 38.38 -63.48 -27.12
C ALA A 68 37.41 -63.23 -28.29
N ASP A 69 36.41 -64.11 -28.47
CA ASP A 69 35.34 -63.94 -29.48
C ASP A 69 34.42 -62.73 -29.20
N ASN A 70 34.20 -62.39 -27.93
CA ASN A 70 33.40 -61.23 -27.53
C ASN A 70 34.15 -60.42 -26.46
N PRO A 71 35.19 -59.66 -26.85
CA PRO A 71 36.16 -59.10 -25.90
C PRO A 71 35.65 -57.79 -25.27
N ARG A 72 34.47 -57.85 -24.65
CA ARG A 72 33.77 -56.71 -24.06
C ARG A 72 33.75 -56.84 -22.54
N PHE A 73 34.23 -55.81 -21.85
CA PHE A 73 34.09 -55.70 -20.39
C PHE A 73 33.12 -54.56 -20.05
N MET A 74 32.22 -54.84 -19.10
CA MET A 74 31.28 -53.85 -18.56
C MET A 74 31.03 -54.17 -17.08
N PHE A 75 31.54 -53.34 -16.19
CA PHE A 75 31.44 -53.53 -14.75
C PHE A 75 31.47 -52.16 -14.05
N ASN A 76 31.03 -52.09 -12.80
CA ASN A 76 31.18 -50.87 -12.00
C ASN A 76 32.59 -50.80 -11.42
N LEU A 77 33.13 -49.59 -11.26
CA LEU A 77 34.37 -49.37 -10.52
C LEU A 77 34.36 -50.17 -9.20
N THR A 78 35.52 -50.66 -8.76
CA THR A 78 35.72 -51.55 -7.60
C THR A 78 35.26 -53.01 -7.72
N LYS A 79 34.44 -53.37 -8.71
CA LYS A 79 34.01 -54.78 -8.87
C LYS A 79 35.17 -55.72 -9.24
N CYS A 80 36.07 -55.24 -10.11
CA CYS A 80 37.26 -55.95 -10.56
C CYS A 80 38.54 -55.39 -9.92
N PRO A 81 39.58 -56.22 -9.70
CA PRO A 81 40.86 -55.79 -9.19
C PRO A 81 41.52 -54.74 -10.11
N ALA A 82 41.95 -53.63 -9.54
CA ALA A 82 42.59 -52.53 -10.27
C ALA A 82 43.60 -51.82 -9.37
N ASN A 83 44.58 -51.16 -9.96
CA ASN A 83 45.51 -50.31 -9.22
C ASN A 83 44.99 -48.87 -9.23
N TYR A 84 44.90 -48.26 -8.05
CA TYR A 84 44.41 -46.89 -7.87
C TYR A 84 45.55 -46.00 -7.41
N THR A 85 45.91 -45.02 -8.21
CA THR A 85 46.91 -44.00 -7.86
C THR A 85 46.27 -42.62 -7.89
N THR A 86 46.75 -41.70 -7.06
CA THR A 86 46.25 -40.33 -7.06
C THR A 86 47.37 -39.32 -6.91
N ASN A 87 47.29 -38.24 -7.69
CA ASN A 87 48.24 -37.14 -7.67
C ASN A 87 47.56 -35.83 -7.20
N GLY A 88 46.64 -35.95 -6.24
CA GLY A 88 45.87 -34.82 -5.66
C GLY A 88 44.74 -34.25 -6.56
N THR A 89 44.97 -34.09 -7.87
CA THR A 89 44.00 -33.52 -8.83
C THR A 89 43.24 -34.58 -9.63
N HIS A 90 43.89 -35.71 -9.91
CA HIS A 90 43.32 -36.82 -10.68
C HIS A 90 43.43 -38.13 -9.89
N LEU A 91 42.43 -38.98 -10.07
CA LEU A 91 42.41 -40.40 -9.69
C LEU A 91 42.71 -41.21 -10.95
N THR A 92 43.80 -41.96 -10.96
CA THR A 92 44.17 -42.84 -12.06
C THR A 92 43.88 -44.28 -11.67
N VAL A 93 43.16 -45.00 -12.53
CA VAL A 93 42.77 -46.40 -12.34
C VAL A 93 43.36 -47.23 -13.46
N SER A 94 44.15 -48.25 -13.10
CA SER A 94 44.81 -49.14 -14.06
C SER A 94 44.27 -50.57 -13.96
N TYR A 95 43.80 -51.11 -15.08
CA TYR A 95 43.34 -52.50 -15.22
C TYR A 95 44.36 -53.31 -16.02
N TYR A 96 44.58 -54.56 -15.59
CA TYR A 96 45.48 -55.49 -16.27
C TYR A 96 44.65 -56.67 -16.79
N ILE A 97 44.61 -56.82 -18.10
CA ILE A 97 43.85 -57.89 -18.77
C ILE A 97 44.84 -58.96 -19.19
N TRP A 98 44.64 -60.16 -18.68
CA TRP A 98 45.43 -61.34 -18.99
C TRP A 98 44.72 -62.20 -20.03
N ASN A 99 45.49 -62.75 -20.96
CA ASN A 99 45.01 -63.84 -21.81
C ASN A 99 45.20 -65.19 -21.09
N MET A 100 44.11 -65.91 -20.85
CA MET A 100 44.11 -67.29 -20.36
C MET A 100 43.75 -68.21 -21.51
N PRO A 101 44.73 -68.88 -22.12
CA PRO A 101 44.47 -69.77 -23.21
C PRO A 101 43.61 -70.94 -22.75
N HIS A 102 42.71 -71.39 -23.61
CA HIS A 102 41.90 -72.57 -23.31
C HIS A 102 42.79 -73.81 -23.20
N LEU A 103 42.85 -74.41 -22.01
CA LEU A 103 43.66 -75.60 -21.76
C LEU A 103 42.92 -76.87 -22.21
N ASN A 104 43.54 -77.65 -23.09
CA ASN A 104 42.98 -78.92 -23.55
C ASN A 104 43.17 -80.02 -22.49
N LYS A 105 42.09 -80.43 -21.82
CA LYS A 105 42.15 -81.41 -20.72
C LYS A 105 42.68 -82.80 -21.12
N GLY A 106 42.79 -83.11 -22.42
CA GLY A 106 43.35 -84.37 -22.92
C GLY A 106 44.88 -84.41 -23.05
N LEU A 107 45.58 -83.27 -22.90
CA LEU A 107 47.04 -83.19 -23.02
C LEU A 107 47.71 -83.07 -21.65
N VAL A 108 48.68 -83.95 -21.36
CA VAL A 108 49.44 -83.97 -20.09
C VAL A 108 50.40 -82.78 -19.94
N VAL A 109 50.89 -82.22 -21.05
CA VAL A 109 51.82 -81.07 -21.05
C VAL A 109 51.35 -80.03 -22.05
N GLN A 110 51.20 -78.79 -21.59
CA GLN A 110 50.92 -77.62 -22.42
C GLN A 110 51.84 -76.47 -22.04
N ARG A 111 52.27 -75.70 -23.03
CA ARG A 111 53.13 -74.53 -22.84
C ARG A 111 52.40 -73.30 -23.36
N TYR A 112 52.23 -72.31 -22.50
CA TYR A 112 51.69 -71.02 -22.88
C TYR A 112 52.53 -69.90 -22.29
N LYS A 113 52.41 -68.71 -22.89
CA LYS A 113 53.04 -67.49 -22.39
C LYS A 113 51.97 -66.66 -21.71
N ALA A 114 52.26 -66.18 -20.50
CA ALA A 114 51.39 -65.23 -19.82
C ALA A 114 51.57 -63.86 -20.49
N LEU A 115 50.53 -63.41 -21.19
CA LEU A 115 50.48 -62.12 -21.87
C LEU A 115 49.40 -61.26 -21.22
N TRP A 116 49.68 -59.97 -21.07
CA TRP A 116 48.74 -59.02 -20.50
C TRP A 116 48.84 -57.66 -21.17
N ILE A 117 47.77 -56.87 -21.05
CA ILE A 117 47.71 -55.47 -21.46
C ILE A 117 47.21 -54.61 -20.30
N CYS A 118 47.75 -53.39 -20.19
CA CYS A 118 47.37 -52.40 -19.18
C CYS A 118 46.48 -51.33 -19.82
N LEU A 119 45.30 -51.11 -19.24
CA LEU A 119 44.39 -50.03 -19.61
C LEU A 119 44.32 -49.02 -18.46
N VAL A 120 44.38 -47.74 -18.79
CA VAL A 120 44.44 -46.66 -17.79
C VAL A 120 43.28 -45.69 -18.00
N CYS A 121 42.51 -45.45 -16.94
CA CYS A 121 41.48 -44.42 -16.88
C CYS A 121 41.89 -43.31 -15.91
N VAL A 122 41.73 -42.05 -16.31
CA VAL A 122 42.08 -40.89 -15.49
C VAL A 122 40.81 -40.07 -15.21
N PHE A 123 40.47 -39.93 -13.93
CA PHE A 123 39.28 -39.21 -13.46
C PHE A 123 39.69 -37.92 -12.73
N PRO A 124 39.15 -36.75 -13.09
CA PRO A 124 39.38 -35.53 -12.31
C PRO A 124 38.65 -35.61 -10.96
N LYS A 125 39.34 -35.28 -9.85
CA LYS A 125 38.74 -35.26 -8.50
C LYS A 125 37.87 -34.02 -8.25
N LYS A 126 38.12 -32.92 -8.96
CA LYS A 126 37.38 -31.67 -8.86
C LYS A 126 36.60 -31.47 -10.16
N GLN A 127 35.31 -31.76 -10.12
CA GLN A 127 34.40 -31.40 -11.19
C GLN A 127 33.56 -30.23 -10.68
N MET A 128 33.73 -29.05 -11.28
CA MET A 128 32.80 -27.94 -11.02
C MET A 128 31.45 -28.37 -11.58
N ILE A 129 30.46 -28.53 -10.70
CA ILE A 129 29.06 -28.63 -11.12
C ILE A 129 28.70 -27.23 -11.61
N GLU A 130 28.56 -27.05 -12.92
CA GLU A 130 27.95 -25.85 -13.49
C GLU A 130 26.50 -25.78 -12.99
N PHE A 131 26.27 -25.09 -11.89
CA PHE A 131 24.96 -24.53 -11.63
C PHE A 131 24.73 -23.51 -12.74
N GLY A 132 23.88 -23.87 -13.71
CA GLY A 132 23.32 -22.91 -14.64
C GLY A 132 22.91 -21.68 -13.84
N LYS A 133 23.53 -20.55 -14.17
CA LYS A 133 23.40 -19.24 -13.51
C LYS A 133 22.02 -19.11 -12.86
N ILE A 134 21.92 -19.19 -11.53
CA ILE A 134 20.68 -18.85 -10.83
C ILE A 134 20.55 -17.34 -10.98
N ILE A 135 19.88 -16.90 -12.04
CA ILE A 135 19.45 -15.51 -12.20
C ILE A 135 18.17 -15.41 -11.36
N PRO A 136 18.18 -14.77 -10.17
CA PRO A 136 16.94 -14.47 -9.50
C PRO A 136 16.14 -13.55 -10.41
N GLN A 137 15.06 -14.07 -11.00
CA GLN A 137 14.01 -13.26 -11.60
C GLN A 137 13.28 -12.55 -10.45
N ILE A 138 13.89 -11.49 -9.92
CA ILE A 138 13.18 -10.54 -9.06
C ILE A 138 12.23 -9.80 -10.00
N GLN A 139 11.05 -10.37 -10.25
CA GLN A 139 9.94 -9.58 -10.72
C GLN A 139 9.59 -8.63 -9.58
N LYS A 140 10.15 -7.41 -9.64
CA LYS A 140 9.58 -6.28 -8.91
C LYS A 140 8.22 -6.04 -9.53
N ILE A 141 7.21 -6.78 -9.07
CA ILE A 141 5.82 -6.44 -9.33
C ILE A 141 5.67 -5.03 -8.76
N LYS A 142 5.60 -4.03 -9.65
CA LYS A 142 5.12 -2.72 -9.26
C LYS A 142 3.67 -2.95 -8.88
N VAL A 143 3.43 -3.24 -7.61
CA VAL A 143 2.10 -3.17 -7.01
C VAL A 143 1.56 -1.82 -7.46
N PHE A 144 0.43 -1.84 -8.18
CA PHE A 144 -0.22 -0.65 -8.68
C PHE A 144 -0.12 0.44 -7.61
N GLN A 145 0.58 1.54 -7.93
CA GLN A 145 0.63 2.69 -7.04
C GLN A 145 -0.83 3.02 -6.73
N ALA A 146 -1.23 2.89 -5.48
CA ALA A 146 -2.54 3.32 -5.02
C ALA A 146 -2.58 4.83 -5.24
N MET A 147 -3.07 5.25 -6.41
CA MET A 147 -3.30 6.64 -6.73
C MET A 147 -4.58 7.04 -6.01
N ALA A 148 -4.44 7.52 -4.78
CA ALA A 148 -5.49 8.21 -4.09
C ALA A 148 -5.35 9.71 -4.37
N ASN A 149 -6.44 10.36 -4.76
CA ASN A 149 -6.47 11.81 -4.86
C ASN A 149 -6.44 12.38 -3.43
N GLY A 150 -5.38 13.11 -3.08
CA GLY A 150 -5.33 13.91 -1.86
C GLY A 150 -6.10 15.22 -2.04
N GLN A 151 -6.75 15.71 -0.98
CA GLN A 151 -7.35 17.04 -0.95
C GLN A 151 -6.61 17.90 0.07
N PHE A 152 -6.36 19.16 -0.28
CA PHE A 152 -5.85 20.13 0.67
C PHE A 152 -6.98 20.63 1.55
N LEU A 153 -6.73 20.71 2.86
CA LEU A 153 -7.69 21.24 3.83
C LEU A 153 -7.43 22.73 4.06
N LEU A 154 -8.39 23.57 3.70
CA LEU A 154 -8.30 25.03 3.86
C LEU A 154 -9.32 25.50 4.90
N ASP A 155 -8.89 26.41 5.78
CA ASP A 155 -9.75 27.06 6.76
C ASP A 155 -9.82 28.57 6.48
N LEU A 156 -10.98 29.07 6.05
CA LEU A 156 -11.28 30.49 5.92
C LEU A 156 -12.00 30.98 7.17
N GLY A 157 -11.51 32.06 7.75
CA GLY A 157 -12.09 32.65 8.96
C GLY A 157 -11.89 34.15 9.07
N PHE A 158 -12.72 34.75 9.93
CA PHE A 158 -12.64 36.16 10.30
C PHE A 158 -11.93 36.33 11.64
N TYR A 159 -11.27 37.46 11.83
CA TYR A 159 -10.40 37.74 12.97
C TYR A 159 -10.70 39.11 13.57
N ALA A 160 -10.46 39.24 14.88
CA ALA A 160 -10.78 40.45 15.62
C ALA A 160 -9.91 41.66 15.25
N SER A 161 -8.71 41.44 14.70
CA SER A 161 -7.76 42.52 14.36
C SER A 161 -6.79 42.13 13.24
N SER A 162 -6.01 43.10 12.77
CA SER A 162 -4.95 42.95 11.75
C SER A 162 -3.80 42.02 12.14
N ASN A 163 -3.75 41.55 13.40
CA ASN A 163 -2.76 40.57 13.85
C ASN A 163 -3.16 39.12 13.50
N TYR A 164 -4.42 38.88 13.11
CA TYR A 164 -4.94 37.56 12.73
C TYR A 164 -4.67 36.44 13.75
N THR A 165 -4.74 36.78 15.04
CA THR A 165 -4.52 35.86 16.17
C THR A 165 -5.82 35.25 16.68
N THR A 166 -6.80 36.09 16.99
CA THR A 166 -8.09 35.67 17.56
C THR A 166 -9.14 35.53 16.46
N LYS A 167 -9.48 34.28 16.12
CA LYS A 167 -10.57 33.94 15.18
C LYS A 167 -11.92 34.28 15.83
N LEU A 168 -12.81 34.90 15.08
CA LEU A 168 -14.18 35.20 15.50
C LEU A 168 -15.04 33.92 15.44
N LEU A 169 -16.05 33.85 16.30
CA LEU A 169 -17.06 32.80 16.26
C LEU A 169 -17.97 32.97 15.04
N ALA A 170 -18.61 31.87 14.61
CA ALA A 170 -19.61 31.93 13.55
C ALA A 170 -20.77 32.85 13.95
N GLY A 171 -21.24 33.70 13.03
CA GLY A 171 -22.29 34.67 13.33
C GLY A 171 -21.82 35.89 14.13
N ALA A 172 -20.54 36.26 14.04
CA ALA A 172 -20.02 37.45 14.71
C ALA A 172 -20.70 38.73 14.17
N ASN A 173 -20.92 39.69 15.06
CA ASN A 173 -21.45 41.01 14.71
C ASN A 173 -20.32 41.97 14.33
N ILE A 174 -20.51 42.75 13.27
CA ILE A 174 -19.61 43.80 12.82
C ILE A 174 -20.37 45.12 12.74
N ASN A 175 -19.74 46.18 13.25
CA ASN A 175 -20.23 47.55 13.08
C ASN A 175 -19.70 48.10 11.77
N VAL A 176 -20.57 48.56 10.87
CA VAL A 176 -20.15 49.25 9.65
C VAL A 176 -19.67 50.67 10.01
N PRO A 177 -18.53 51.17 9.47
CA PRO A 177 -17.68 50.60 8.42
C PRO A 177 -16.37 49.97 8.97
N ASN A 178 -16.39 49.30 10.12
CA ASN A 178 -15.18 48.69 10.68
C ASN A 178 -14.59 47.65 9.73
N ASN A 179 -13.27 47.50 9.78
CA ASN A 179 -12.57 46.53 8.96
C ASN A 179 -12.85 45.10 9.41
N VAL A 180 -13.10 44.23 8.45
CA VAL A 180 -13.19 42.77 8.62
C VAL A 180 -11.86 42.16 8.20
N TYR A 181 -11.22 41.44 9.12
CA TYR A 181 -9.93 40.78 8.87
C TYR A 181 -10.16 39.31 8.52
N ALA A 182 -9.83 38.91 7.29
CA ALA A 182 -10.00 37.55 6.79
C ALA A 182 -8.64 36.85 6.64
N LYS A 183 -8.59 35.57 7.03
CA LYS A 183 -7.41 34.71 6.85
C LYS A 183 -7.84 33.35 6.31
N ILE A 184 -7.06 32.87 5.36
CA ILE A 184 -7.16 31.53 4.79
C ILE A 184 -5.91 30.77 5.19
N LEU A 185 -6.07 29.67 5.91
CA LEU A 185 -4.98 28.85 6.40
C LEU A 185 -5.01 27.48 5.72
N LEU A 186 -3.85 27.03 5.24
CA LEU A 186 -3.64 25.63 4.86
C LEU A 186 -3.42 24.79 6.12
N VAL A 187 -4.39 23.92 6.41
CA VAL A 187 -4.43 23.10 7.63
C VAL A 187 -3.72 21.77 7.40
N GLY A 188 -3.12 21.23 8.47
CA GLY A 188 -2.50 19.90 8.44
C GLY A 188 -1.11 19.86 7.81
N VAL A 189 -0.55 21.01 7.42
CA VAL A 189 0.82 21.11 6.91
C VAL A 189 1.80 21.36 8.06
N PRO A 190 2.84 20.53 8.24
CA PRO A 190 3.87 20.76 9.26
C PRO A 190 4.56 22.10 9.07
N ARG A 191 4.93 22.78 10.17
CA ARG A 191 5.62 24.08 10.14
C ARG A 191 6.98 24.04 9.41
N SER A 192 7.58 22.86 9.27
CA SER A 192 8.83 22.65 8.52
C SER A 192 8.64 22.77 7.01
N VAL A 193 7.41 22.65 6.49
CA VAL A 193 7.12 22.73 5.07
C VAL A 193 6.84 24.19 4.69
N THR A 194 7.81 24.82 4.04
CA THR A 194 7.74 26.21 3.57
C THR A 194 7.50 26.32 2.07
N SER A 195 7.52 25.20 1.33
CA SER A 195 7.37 25.20 -0.12
C SER A 195 5.93 25.38 -0.57
N PHE A 196 4.93 25.04 0.28
CA PHE A 196 3.53 25.29 -0.01
C PHE A 196 3.17 26.78 0.15
N ILE A 197 2.63 27.35 -0.92
CA ILE A 197 2.15 28.73 -0.98
C ILE A 197 0.65 28.72 -1.22
N VAL A 198 -0.09 29.45 -0.38
CA VAL A 198 -1.50 29.76 -0.59
C VAL A 198 -1.61 31.06 -1.39
N GLN A 199 -2.27 30.99 -2.55
CA GLN A 199 -2.60 32.14 -3.39
C GLN A 199 -4.12 32.28 -3.52
N THR A 200 -4.67 33.40 -3.06
CA THR A 200 -6.06 33.75 -3.38
C THR A 200 -6.11 34.28 -4.80
N ILE A 201 -6.94 33.68 -5.66
CA ILE A 201 -7.13 34.13 -7.04
C ILE A 201 -8.29 35.11 -7.10
N GLN A 202 -9.40 34.77 -6.46
CA GLN A 202 -10.60 35.57 -6.46
C GLN A 202 -11.30 35.42 -5.10
N CYS A 203 -11.76 36.51 -4.52
CA CYS A 203 -12.61 36.49 -3.33
C CYS A 203 -13.75 37.47 -3.54
N TRP A 204 -14.94 37.10 -3.09
CA TRP A 204 -16.14 37.91 -3.21
C TRP A 204 -17.06 37.67 -2.04
N ALA A 205 -17.93 38.64 -1.79
CA ALA A 205 -18.97 38.56 -0.80
C ALA A 205 -20.35 38.38 -1.44
N THR A 206 -21.25 37.72 -0.72
CA THR A 206 -22.68 37.56 -1.04
C THR A 206 -23.52 37.77 0.21
N ASP A 207 -24.81 38.01 0.01
CA ASP A 207 -25.79 38.21 1.09
C ASP A 207 -26.37 36.91 1.66
N VAL A 208 -26.16 35.79 0.95
CA VAL A 208 -26.57 34.44 1.34
C VAL A 208 -25.39 33.47 1.26
N ASN A 209 -25.50 32.33 1.92
CA ASN A 209 -24.47 31.28 1.91
C ASN A 209 -24.45 30.48 0.60
N ASP A 210 -24.40 31.16 -0.54
CA ASP A 210 -24.25 30.57 -1.87
C ASP A 210 -23.21 31.37 -2.67
N PRO A 211 -22.06 30.78 -3.02
CA PRO A 211 -21.03 31.46 -3.82
C PRO A 211 -21.51 31.92 -5.19
N ASN A 212 -22.59 31.33 -5.73
CA ASN A 212 -23.16 31.67 -7.03
C ASN A 212 -24.32 32.68 -6.95
N ALA A 213 -24.61 33.21 -5.76
CA ALA A 213 -25.68 34.19 -5.59
C ALA A 213 -25.47 35.42 -6.50
N PRO A 214 -26.54 35.98 -7.09
CA PRO A 214 -26.44 37.07 -8.06
C PRO A 214 -25.98 38.39 -7.42
N ARG A 215 -26.29 38.59 -6.13
CA ARG A 215 -25.84 39.75 -5.37
C ARG A 215 -24.43 39.48 -4.86
N ARG A 216 -23.45 40.08 -5.54
CA ARG A 216 -22.03 39.80 -5.36
C ARG A 216 -21.21 41.08 -5.31
N TYR A 217 -20.23 41.12 -4.41
CA TYR A 217 -19.24 42.19 -4.32
C TYR A 217 -17.84 41.59 -4.33
N ASP A 218 -17.03 41.93 -5.33
CA ASP A 218 -15.67 41.40 -5.45
C ASP A 218 -14.72 42.10 -4.48
N LEU A 219 -13.98 41.32 -3.70
CA LEU A 219 -12.98 41.78 -2.73
C LEU A 219 -11.56 41.63 -3.30
N ILE A 220 -11.28 40.44 -3.87
CA ILE A 220 -10.02 40.12 -4.54
C ILE A 220 -10.34 39.66 -5.96
N SER A 221 -9.65 40.21 -6.95
CA SER A 221 -9.75 39.83 -8.35
C SER A 221 -8.36 39.66 -8.94
N HIS A 222 -8.12 38.52 -9.60
CA HIS A 222 -6.80 38.17 -10.17
C HIS A 222 -5.66 38.33 -9.16
N SER A 223 -5.87 37.83 -7.94
CA SER A 223 -4.94 37.92 -6.80
C SER A 223 -4.66 39.32 -6.25
N CYS A 224 -5.34 40.36 -6.74
CA CYS A 224 -5.19 41.74 -6.28
C CYS A 224 -6.48 42.27 -5.64
N PRO A 225 -6.40 43.29 -4.76
CA PRO A 225 -7.59 43.98 -4.29
C PRO A 225 -8.45 44.48 -5.45
N ALA A 226 -9.75 44.21 -5.38
CA ALA A 226 -10.69 44.59 -6.43
C ALA A 226 -10.98 46.10 -6.43
N ASP A 227 -10.87 46.75 -5.28
CA ASP A 227 -11.10 48.19 -5.09
C ASP A 227 -10.25 48.79 -3.97
N MET A 228 -10.50 50.08 -3.66
CA MET A 228 -9.79 50.82 -2.61
C MET A 228 -10.25 50.52 -1.18
N TYR A 229 -11.35 49.77 -1.01
CA TYR A 229 -11.89 49.39 0.30
C TYR A 229 -11.42 48.00 0.74
N THR A 230 -10.60 47.34 -0.10
CA THR A 230 -9.99 46.05 0.16
C THR A 230 -8.48 46.17 0.17
N TRP A 231 -7.83 45.48 1.09
CA TRP A 231 -6.38 45.43 1.22
C TRP A 231 -5.89 43.99 1.37
N SER A 232 -4.97 43.58 0.49
CA SER A 232 -4.29 42.29 0.59
C SER A 232 -3.01 42.47 1.41
N THR A 233 -3.01 41.99 2.66
CA THR A 233 -1.85 42.10 3.55
C THR A 233 -0.80 41.04 3.28
N ARG A 234 -1.23 39.81 2.92
CA ARG A 234 -0.33 38.73 2.54
C ARG A 234 -1.04 37.81 1.57
N ASN A 235 -0.49 37.70 0.37
CA ASN A 235 -0.89 36.74 -0.65
C ASN A 235 0.40 36.20 -1.29
N TYR A 236 0.43 34.96 -1.79
CA TYR A 236 1.59 34.40 -2.53
C TYR A 236 2.90 34.19 -1.72
N ASN A 237 2.93 34.32 -0.39
CA ASN A 237 4.19 34.25 0.36
C ASN A 237 4.09 33.50 1.71
N SER A 238 3.16 32.58 1.84
CA SER A 238 3.09 31.69 3.01
C SER A 238 2.11 30.55 2.79
N THR A 239 2.03 29.65 3.76
CA THR A 239 0.99 28.62 3.88
C THR A 239 -0.38 29.20 4.30
N TYR A 240 -0.51 30.52 4.33
CA TYR A 240 -1.75 31.24 4.59
C TYR A 240 -1.79 32.56 3.80
N ALA A 241 -2.99 33.01 3.49
CA ALA A 241 -3.25 34.31 2.89
C ALA A 241 -4.12 35.16 3.82
N THR A 242 -3.87 36.45 3.87
CA THR A 242 -4.63 37.41 4.67
C THR A 242 -4.97 38.66 3.87
N PHE A 243 -6.21 39.12 4.05
CA PHE A 243 -6.72 40.35 3.50
C PHE A 243 -7.74 40.95 4.46
N HIS A 244 -8.04 42.23 4.30
CA HIS A 244 -9.12 42.88 5.04
C HIS A 244 -9.88 43.84 4.14
N PHE A 245 -11.11 44.11 4.51
CA PHE A 245 -11.98 45.03 3.77
C PHE A 245 -12.85 45.82 4.74
N SER A 246 -13.27 47.02 4.35
CA SER A 246 -14.25 47.79 5.12
C SER A 246 -15.63 47.14 5.01
N SER A 247 -16.27 46.85 6.15
CA SER A 247 -17.62 46.28 6.15
C SER A 247 -18.64 47.23 5.51
N PHE A 248 -19.72 46.66 5.00
CA PHE A 248 -20.73 47.35 4.20
C PHE A 248 -22.10 46.70 4.40
N THR A 249 -23.16 47.37 3.94
CA THR A 249 -24.53 46.82 3.92
C THR A 249 -24.96 46.56 2.47
N TRP A 250 -25.78 45.53 2.26
CA TRP A 250 -26.37 45.26 0.95
C TRP A 250 -27.53 46.22 0.67
N THR A 251 -27.59 46.75 -0.55
CA THR A 251 -28.75 47.50 -1.02
C THR A 251 -29.89 46.54 -1.35
N ASN A 252 -31.13 47.00 -1.17
CA ASN A 252 -32.34 46.20 -1.42
C ASN A 252 -32.40 44.90 -0.61
N VAL A 253 -31.84 44.91 0.61
CA VAL A 253 -31.94 43.84 1.61
C VAL A 253 -32.42 44.48 2.91
N SER A 254 -33.40 43.85 3.56
CA SER A 254 -33.93 44.36 4.83
C SER A 254 -32.84 44.38 5.90
N LEU A 255 -32.84 45.44 6.71
CA LEU A 255 -31.82 45.66 7.74
C LEU A 255 -31.72 44.47 8.73
N SER A 256 -32.84 43.83 9.06
CA SER A 256 -32.92 42.68 9.98
C SER A 256 -32.21 41.40 9.52
N ILE A 257 -31.96 41.26 8.22
CA ILE A 257 -31.39 40.05 7.60
C ILE A 257 -30.06 40.33 6.91
N GLN A 258 -29.45 41.50 7.16
CA GLN A 258 -28.14 41.84 6.63
C GLN A 258 -27.08 40.85 7.12
N ALA A 259 -26.49 40.12 6.18
CA ALA A 259 -25.39 39.20 6.43
C ALA A 259 -24.35 39.30 5.33
N ILE A 260 -23.09 39.06 5.68
CA ILE A 260 -21.98 38.96 4.73
C ILE A 260 -21.43 37.54 4.80
N TYR A 261 -21.46 36.85 3.66
CA TYR A 261 -20.73 35.62 3.42
C TYR A 261 -19.56 35.95 2.50
N VAL A 262 -18.38 35.40 2.76
CA VAL A 262 -17.18 35.59 1.94
C VAL A 262 -16.79 34.25 1.33
N HIS A 263 -16.58 34.26 0.03
CA HIS A 263 -16.19 33.14 -0.78
C HIS A 263 -14.84 33.44 -1.43
N CYS A 264 -13.95 32.46 -1.48
CA CYS A 264 -12.64 32.61 -2.09
C CYS A 264 -12.29 31.40 -2.94
N MET A 265 -11.86 31.66 -4.17
CA MET A 265 -11.17 30.72 -5.03
C MET A 265 -9.67 30.78 -4.73
N VAL A 266 -9.13 29.66 -4.27
CA VAL A 266 -7.75 29.54 -3.78
C VAL A 266 -6.99 28.51 -4.62
N CYS A 267 -5.73 28.80 -4.87
CA CYS A 267 -4.76 27.88 -5.47
C CYS A 267 -3.62 27.63 -4.47
N ILE A 268 -3.15 26.38 -4.44
CA ILE A 268 -2.02 25.96 -3.63
C ILE A 268 -0.88 25.60 -4.59
N CYS A 269 0.26 26.23 -4.40
CA CYS A 269 1.46 25.96 -5.19
C CYS A 269 2.53 25.35 -4.31
N ASP A 270 3.37 24.50 -4.89
CA ASP A 270 4.55 23.97 -4.23
C ASP A 270 5.77 24.51 -4.98
N LEU A 271 6.61 25.31 -4.32
CA LEU A 271 7.83 25.88 -4.89
C LEU A 271 8.84 24.82 -5.36
N ASN A 272 8.77 23.60 -4.83
CA ASN A 272 9.66 22.51 -5.22
C ASN A 272 9.22 21.82 -6.51
N LEU A 273 7.94 21.96 -6.86
CA LEU A 273 7.38 21.49 -8.11
C LEU A 273 7.36 22.70 -9.06
N ASN A 274 7.45 22.50 -10.37
CA ASN A 274 7.24 23.58 -11.34
C ASN A 274 5.78 24.11 -11.37
N ALA A 275 5.03 23.96 -10.26
CA ALA A 275 3.71 24.49 -10.03
C ALA A 275 3.84 25.99 -9.72
N THR A 276 3.83 26.79 -10.78
CA THR A 276 3.98 28.24 -10.67
C THR A 276 2.73 28.86 -10.08
N CYS A 277 2.80 29.41 -8.87
CA CYS A 277 1.90 30.48 -8.48
C CYS A 277 2.28 31.72 -9.34
N ASN A 278 1.31 32.58 -9.67
CA ASN A 278 1.61 33.76 -10.46
C ASN A 278 2.15 34.86 -9.55
N SER A 279 3.28 35.47 -9.94
CA SER A 279 3.83 36.66 -9.30
C SER A 279 2.77 37.76 -9.20
N LEU A 280 2.58 38.30 -7.99
CA LEU A 280 1.66 39.41 -7.71
C LEU A 280 2.17 40.69 -8.37
N THR A 281 1.73 40.93 -9.60
CA THR A 281 1.87 42.23 -10.25
C THR A 281 0.49 42.83 -10.40
N CYS A 282 0.10 43.72 -9.48
CA CYS A 282 -1.17 44.42 -9.57
C CYS A 282 -1.07 45.58 -10.57
N ALA A 283 -0.90 45.25 -11.86
CA ALA A 283 -0.84 46.19 -12.97
C ALA A 283 -2.21 46.23 -13.71
N PRO A 284 -2.62 47.39 -14.24
CA PRO A 284 -3.97 47.60 -14.80
C PRO A 284 -4.30 46.80 -16.06
N ARG A 285 -3.33 46.09 -16.67
CA ARG A 285 -3.57 45.15 -17.76
C ARG A 285 -2.73 43.90 -17.60
N ILE A 286 -3.39 42.79 -17.31
CA ILE A 286 -2.81 41.45 -17.38
C ILE A 286 -3.67 40.65 -18.37
N ARG A 287 -3.02 39.95 -19.32
CA ARG A 287 -3.71 38.97 -20.18
C ARG A 287 -4.35 37.91 -19.28
N ARG A 288 -5.62 37.58 -19.56
CA ARG A 288 -6.32 36.45 -18.92
C ARG A 288 -5.44 35.20 -19.01
N ASP A 289 -4.98 34.72 -17.86
CA ASP A 289 -4.24 33.46 -17.79
C ASP A 289 -5.25 32.32 -17.97
N VAL A 290 -5.12 31.59 -19.08
CA VAL A 290 -5.90 30.36 -19.36
C VAL A 290 -5.20 29.20 -18.66
N SER A 291 -4.98 29.33 -17.36
CA SER A 291 -4.39 28.27 -16.56
C SER A 291 -5.53 27.54 -15.86
N THR A 292 -5.94 26.39 -16.39
CA THR A 292 -6.81 25.41 -15.74
C THR A 292 -6.08 24.77 -14.54
N LYS A 293 -5.76 25.56 -13.52
CA LYS A 293 -5.28 25.07 -12.23
C LYS A 293 -6.50 24.62 -11.43
N ALA A 294 -6.41 23.43 -10.83
CA ALA A 294 -7.43 22.98 -9.89
C ALA A 294 -7.51 23.98 -8.73
N SER A 295 -8.59 24.76 -8.69
CA SER A 295 -8.86 25.73 -7.65
C SER A 295 -9.98 25.22 -6.75
N GLN A 296 -9.91 25.58 -5.47
CA GLN A 296 -10.94 25.23 -4.50
C GLN A 296 -11.66 26.50 -4.06
N THR A 297 -13.00 26.46 -4.08
CA THR A 297 -13.83 27.52 -3.51
C THR A 297 -14.13 27.19 -2.05
N ILE A 298 -13.79 28.12 -1.16
CA ILE A 298 -14.06 28.02 0.28
C ILE A 298 -14.89 29.22 0.72
N SER A 299 -15.72 29.02 1.75
CA SER A 299 -16.71 29.99 2.20
C SER A 299 -16.64 30.18 3.70
N ALA A 300 -16.87 31.40 4.18
CA ALA A 300 -17.03 31.70 5.60
C ALA A 300 -18.11 32.77 5.81
N GLY A 301 -18.86 32.62 6.89
CA GLY A 301 -19.97 33.49 7.25
C GLY A 301 -20.96 32.76 8.15
N PRO A 302 -22.05 33.42 8.55
CA PRO A 302 -22.34 34.84 8.31
C PRO A 302 -21.53 35.77 9.22
N LEU A 303 -21.30 37.00 8.74
CA LEU A 303 -21.06 38.18 9.57
C LEU A 303 -22.33 39.02 9.59
N TYR A 304 -22.84 39.33 10.77
CA TYR A 304 -24.05 40.13 10.95
C TYR A 304 -23.73 41.60 11.18
N ILE A 305 -24.61 42.49 10.73
CA ILE A 305 -24.39 43.94 10.86
C ILE A 305 -25.15 44.49 12.06
N THR A 306 -24.44 45.06 13.03
CA THR A 306 -25.04 45.79 14.17
C THR A 306 -25.33 47.26 13.80
N PRO A 307 -26.45 47.86 14.27
CA PRO A 307 -27.41 47.37 15.27
C PRO A 307 -28.53 46.49 14.68
N HIS A 308 -28.47 46.19 13.39
CA HIS A 308 -29.62 45.77 12.61
C HIS A 308 -29.91 44.28 12.64
N HIS A 309 -28.99 43.43 13.09
CA HIS A 309 -29.33 42.07 13.50
C HIS A 309 -29.98 42.12 14.89
N THR A 310 -31.32 42.22 14.92
CA THR A 310 -32.05 41.81 16.12
C THR A 310 -31.82 40.31 16.27
N PRO A 311 -31.18 39.82 17.35
CA PRO A 311 -31.16 38.39 17.66
C PRO A 311 -32.59 37.87 17.53
N ASN A 312 -32.78 36.69 16.97
CA ASN A 312 -34.11 36.08 16.90
C ASN A 312 -34.69 36.08 18.32
N LEU A 313 -35.68 36.95 18.59
CA LEU A 313 -36.30 37.06 19.91
C LEU A 313 -36.89 35.72 20.34
N CYS A 314 -37.23 34.85 19.37
CA CYS A 314 -37.62 33.46 19.60
C CYS A 314 -36.52 32.58 20.21
N ASP A 315 -35.25 32.75 19.83
CA ASP A 315 -34.15 31.94 20.37
C ASP A 315 -33.87 32.28 21.85
N GLN A 316 -34.24 33.48 22.29
CA GLN A 316 -34.14 33.92 23.70
C GLN A 316 -35.48 33.80 24.45
N SER A 317 -36.59 33.54 23.76
CA SER A 317 -37.93 33.54 24.36
C SER A 317 -38.17 32.37 25.31
N GLY A 318 -37.49 31.24 25.10
CA GLY A 318 -37.64 30.04 25.91
C GLY A 318 -38.94 29.27 25.67
N CYS A 319 -39.56 29.39 24.48
CA CYS A 319 -40.71 28.57 24.11
C CYS A 319 -40.33 27.07 24.07
N SER A 320 -41.18 26.21 24.62
CA SER A 320 -40.94 24.77 24.65
C SER A 320 -41.26 24.04 23.34
N ASP A 321 -42.06 24.66 22.47
CA ASP A 321 -42.54 24.03 21.23
C ASP A 321 -42.44 25.00 20.05
N ILE A 322 -43.50 25.75 19.71
CA ILE A 322 -43.49 26.66 18.55
C ILE A 322 -43.38 28.12 19.02
N CYS A 323 -42.48 28.90 18.42
CA CYS A 323 -42.41 30.36 18.59
C CYS A 323 -42.77 31.08 17.29
N THR A 324 -43.67 32.06 17.36
CA THR A 324 -44.06 32.90 16.24
C THR A 324 -43.93 34.37 16.59
N MET A 325 -43.60 35.22 15.62
CA MET A 325 -43.48 36.67 15.83
C MET A 325 -44.80 37.35 15.45
N ILE A 326 -45.52 37.89 16.43
CA ILE A 326 -46.77 38.63 16.21
C ILE A 326 -46.57 40.06 16.70
N GLY A 327 -46.74 41.05 15.82
CA GLY A 327 -46.57 42.46 16.17
C GLY A 327 -45.17 42.85 16.66
N GLY A 328 -44.13 42.07 16.31
CA GLY A 328 -42.75 42.32 16.73
C GLY A 328 -42.35 41.70 18.08
N MET A 329 -43.24 40.96 18.74
CA MET A 329 -42.94 40.22 19.99
C MET A 329 -42.99 38.70 19.77
N PRO A 330 -42.13 37.92 20.45
CA PRO A 330 -42.17 36.47 20.39
C PRO A 330 -43.38 35.94 21.16
N VAL A 331 -44.20 35.12 20.52
CA VAL A 331 -45.39 34.47 21.08
C VAL A 331 -45.24 32.96 20.94
N CYS A 332 -45.29 32.25 22.06
CA CYS A 332 -45.23 30.79 22.09
C CYS A 332 -46.60 30.16 21.80
N SER A 333 -46.60 29.04 21.10
CA SER A 333 -47.79 28.23 20.81
C SER A 333 -47.44 26.74 20.84
N CYS A 334 -48.44 25.89 20.99
CA CYS A 334 -48.26 24.45 21.14
C CYS A 334 -48.87 23.68 19.98
N THR A 335 -48.21 22.60 19.58
CA THR A 335 -48.72 21.66 18.58
C THR A 335 -49.96 20.92 19.13
N GLY A 336 -50.90 20.59 18.24
CA GLY A 336 -52.24 20.12 18.59
C GLY A 336 -52.27 18.97 19.61
N GLY A 337 -53.10 19.12 20.64
CA GLY A 337 -53.24 18.18 21.76
C GLY A 337 -52.58 18.65 23.06
N MET A 338 -51.83 19.75 23.04
CA MET A 338 -51.23 20.39 24.22
C MET A 338 -51.77 21.81 24.42
N MET A 339 -51.76 22.28 25.67
CA MET A 339 -52.13 23.65 26.02
C MET A 339 -50.90 24.42 26.50
N LEU A 340 -50.85 25.72 26.21
CA LEU A 340 -49.79 26.59 26.72
C LEU A 340 -50.04 26.83 28.21
N ALA A 341 -49.05 26.50 29.04
CA ALA A 341 -49.09 26.68 30.49
C ALA A 341 -49.11 28.17 30.87
N ASP A 342 -49.42 28.46 32.14
CA ASP A 342 -49.56 29.83 32.68
C ASP A 342 -48.28 30.68 32.53
N ASN A 343 -47.12 30.05 32.36
CA ASN A 343 -45.87 30.75 32.11
C ASN A 343 -45.75 31.27 30.66
N LEU A 344 -46.76 31.03 29.82
CA LEU A 344 -46.87 31.43 28.41
C LEU A 344 -45.72 30.93 27.53
N LYS A 345 -45.01 29.88 27.97
CA LYS A 345 -43.82 29.37 27.31
C LYS A 345 -43.80 27.85 27.19
N THR A 346 -44.32 27.14 28.17
CA THR A 346 -44.26 25.68 28.24
C THR A 346 -45.56 25.05 27.78
N CYS A 347 -45.46 23.99 26.99
CA CYS A 347 -46.61 23.20 26.54
C CYS A 347 -46.83 22.03 27.50
N VAL A 348 -48.07 21.91 27.99
CA VAL A 348 -48.49 20.85 28.91
C VAL A 348 -49.62 20.05 28.29
N ALA A 349 -49.61 18.74 28.54
CA ALA A 349 -50.74 17.89 28.20
C ALA A 349 -51.95 18.27 29.09
N PRO A 350 -53.18 18.22 28.56
CA PRO A 350 -54.37 18.28 29.38
C PRO A 350 -54.28 17.20 30.45
N ALA A 351 -54.38 17.58 31.72
CA ALA A 351 -54.37 16.59 32.80
C ALA A 351 -55.65 15.74 32.69
N ASP A 352 -55.48 14.43 32.48
CA ASP A 352 -56.54 13.45 32.69
C ASP A 352 -56.77 13.32 34.20
N ASP A 353 -57.53 14.26 34.78
CA ASP A 353 -57.88 14.19 36.20
C ASP A 353 -58.89 13.04 36.43
N VAL A 354 -58.31 11.89 36.77
CA VAL A 354 -58.95 10.78 37.46
C VAL A 354 -59.46 11.29 38.82
N PHE A 355 -60.78 11.49 38.89
CA PHE A 355 -61.63 11.28 40.06
C PHE A 355 -61.01 11.63 41.43
N SER A 356 -60.78 12.92 41.70
CA SER A 356 -60.46 13.38 43.06
C SER A 356 -61.73 13.39 43.93
N SER A 357 -61.74 12.45 44.87
CA SER A 357 -62.69 12.14 45.95
C SER A 357 -63.02 13.29 46.93
N LYS A 358 -63.12 14.54 46.47
CA LYS A 358 -63.55 15.69 47.28
C LYS A 358 -64.80 16.41 46.77
N SER A 359 -65.22 16.15 45.52
CA SER A 359 -66.46 16.75 44.97
C SER A 359 -67.73 15.97 45.34
N MET A 360 -67.63 14.66 45.61
CA MET A 360 -68.78 13.81 45.97
C MET A 360 -69.35 14.08 47.37
N PHE A 361 -68.52 14.52 48.33
CA PHE A 361 -68.98 14.85 49.69
C PHE A 361 -69.73 16.19 49.77
N TYR A 362 -69.39 17.15 48.90
CA TYR A 362 -70.10 18.44 48.83
C TYR A 362 -71.50 18.30 48.24
N ILE A 363 -71.67 17.46 47.20
CA ILE A 363 -72.98 17.25 46.57
C ILE A 363 -73.91 16.41 47.48
N LEU A 364 -73.38 15.39 48.19
CA LEU A 364 -74.17 14.64 49.18
C LEU A 364 -74.56 15.48 50.40
N GLY A 365 -73.67 16.37 50.88
CA GLY A 365 -73.96 17.27 52.00
C GLY A 365 -75.09 18.26 51.71
N ILE A 366 -75.11 18.86 50.51
CA ILE A 366 -76.17 19.80 50.11
C ILE A 366 -77.52 19.07 49.95
N SER A 367 -77.50 17.83 49.45
CA SER A 367 -78.70 17.01 49.28
C SER A 367 -79.35 16.65 50.63
N VAL A 368 -78.56 16.29 51.65
CA VAL A 368 -79.07 15.96 53.00
C VAL A 368 -79.64 17.20 53.70
N VAL A 369 -79.00 18.36 53.57
CA VAL A 369 -79.51 19.61 54.17
C VAL A 369 -80.83 20.04 53.53
N LEU A 370 -80.99 19.87 52.22
CA LEU A 370 -82.25 20.18 51.52
C LEU A 370 -83.38 19.20 51.89
N VAL A 371 -83.08 17.91 52.04
CA VAL A 371 -84.08 16.91 52.46
C VAL A 371 -84.51 17.10 53.91
N VAL A 372 -83.59 17.41 54.83
CA VAL A 372 -83.92 17.71 56.23
C VAL A 372 -84.70 19.02 56.32
N GLY A 373 -84.31 20.06 55.57
CA GLY A 373 -85.05 21.32 55.49
C GLY A 373 -86.48 21.14 54.97
N ALA A 374 -86.67 20.32 53.94
CA ALA A 374 -88.00 20.00 53.40
C ALA A 374 -88.85 19.15 54.35
N TYR A 375 -88.24 18.24 55.12
CA TYR A 375 -88.94 17.43 56.12
C TYR A 375 -89.47 18.29 57.28
N PHE A 376 -88.64 19.19 57.82
CA PHE A 376 -89.05 20.09 58.91
C PHE A 376 -90.07 21.16 58.50
N TRP A 377 -90.11 21.55 57.22
CA TRP A 377 -91.13 22.48 56.72
C TRP A 377 -92.52 21.82 56.56
N LYS A 378 -92.59 20.49 56.42
CA LYS A 378 -93.86 19.79 56.19
C LYS A 378 -94.58 19.34 57.47
N THR A 379 -93.97 19.50 58.64
CA THR A 379 -94.53 19.11 59.95
C THR A 379 -94.84 20.30 60.86
N LYS A 380 -95.16 21.47 60.30
CA LYS A 380 -95.62 22.65 61.05
C LYS A 380 -96.87 23.25 60.44
#